data_AF-A0A2X3I1C6-F1
#
_entry.id   AF-A0A2X3I1C6-F1
#
_cell.length_a   1.000
_cell.length_b   1.000
_cell.length_c   1.000
_cell.angle_alpha   90.00
_cell.angle_beta   90.00
_cell.angle_gamma   90.00
#
_symmetry.space_group_name_H-M   'P 1'
#
loop_
_entity.id
_entity.type
_entity.pdbx_description
1 polymer ?
#
loop_
_entity_poly.entity_id
_entity_poly.type
_entity_poly.pdbx_seq_one_letter_code
_entity_poly.pdbx_strand_id
1 'polypeptide(L)' 'MPKGSLEALKDEMTRRVSKQYDDVEVIVKTASNDGLSVLWATDKEIAKEFVETTLKDAWETADDWFIN' A
#
# COMPACT_ATOMS: atom_id res chain seq x y z
N MET A 1 15.24 -6.93 -0.62
CA MET A 1 14.28 -6.51 0.41
C MET A 1 14.59 -7.25 1.71
N PRO A 2 14.51 -6.59 2.88
CA PRO A 2 14.69 -7.23 4.19
C PRO A 2 13.65 -8.34 4.42
N LYS A 3 13.95 -9.26 5.35
CA LYS A 3 12.97 -10.28 5.75
C LYS A 3 11.76 -9.60 6.39
N GLY A 4 10.54 -10.05 6.08
CA GLY A 4 9.31 -9.50 6.63
C GLY A 4 8.85 -8.17 6.02
N SER A 5 9.63 -7.55 5.13
CA SER A 5 9.26 -6.25 4.56
C SER A 5 8.00 -6.28 3.70
N LEU A 6 7.71 -7.39 3.00
CA LEU A 6 6.47 -7.53 2.23
C LEU A 6 5.24 -7.57 3.13
N GLU A 7 5.32 -8.33 4.23
CA GLU A 7 4.22 -8.45 5.19
C GLU A 7 3.99 -7.13 5.92
N ALA A 8 5.07 -6.48 6.37
CA ALA A 8 4.99 -5.18 7.02
C ALA A 8 4.43 -4.10 6.08
N LEU A 9 4.87 -4.07 4.82
CA LEU A 9 4.33 -3.12 3.83
C LEU A 9 2.85 -3.39 3.55
N LYS A 10 2.44 -4.66 3.45
CA LYS A 10 1.03 -5.03 3.28
C LYS A 10 0.19 -4.51 4.45
N ASP A 11 0.62 -4.78 5.69
CA ASP A 11 -0.12 -4.38 6.89
C ASP A 11 -0.19 -2.85 7.02
N GLU A 12 0.90 -2.14 6.71
CA GLU A 12 0.92 -0.67 6.78
C GLU A 12 0.03 -0.04 5.70
N MET A 13 0.08 -0.57 4.47
CA MET A 13 -0.81 -0.12 3.40
C MET A 13 -2.27 -0.40 3.73
N THR A 14 -2.61 -1.58 4.26
CA THR A 14 -3.97 -1.87 4.75
C THR A 14 -4.39 -0.84 5.79
N ARG A 15 -3.57 -0.60 6.82
CA ARG A 15 -3.87 0.37 7.89
C ARG A 15 -4.13 1.79 7.36
N ARG A 16 -3.34 2.26 6.40
CA ARG A 16 -3.49 3.62 5.83
C ARG A 16 -4.67 3.71 4.88
N VAL A 17 -4.86 2.73 4.00
CA VAL A 17 -5.93 2.74 3.00
C VAL A 17 -7.31 2.54 3.66
N SER A 18 -7.37 1.74 4.73
CA SER A 18 -8.60 1.51 5.51
C SER A 18 -9.13 2.76 6.21
N LYS A 19 -8.38 3.87 6.25
CA LYS A 19 -8.90 5.16 6.73
C LYS A 19 -9.94 5.80 5.80
N GLN A 20 -9.89 5.46 4.51
CA GLN A 20 -10.76 6.04 3.49
C GLN A 20 -11.72 5.01 2.89
N TYR A 21 -11.31 3.75 2.81
CA TYR A 21 -12.11 2.68 2.20
C TYR A 21 -12.33 1.55 3.21
N ASP A 22 -13.58 1.19 3.42
CA ASP A 22 -13.94 0.03 4.25
C ASP A 22 -13.69 -1.28 3.47
N ASP A 23 -13.56 -2.41 4.17
CA ASP A 23 -13.39 -3.75 3.60
C ASP A 23 -12.31 -3.88 2.50
N VAL A 24 -11.13 -3.27 2.73
CA VAL A 24 -10.02 -3.30 1.76
C VAL A 24 -9.13 -4.53 1.91
N GLU A 25 -8.86 -5.17 0.78
CA GLU A 25 -7.78 -6.15 0.63
C GLU A 25 -6.56 -5.51 -0.04
N VAL A 26 -5.39 -5.59 0.62
CA VAL A 26 -4.11 -5.19 0.04
C VAL A 26 -3.25 -6.42 -0.21
N ILE A 27 -2.70 -6.53 -1.41
CA ILE A 27 -1.81 -7.62 -1.82
C ILE A 27 -0.47 -7.03 -2.25
N VAL A 28 0.60 -7.42 -1.55
CA VAL A 28 1.97 -7.06 -1.88
C VAL A 28 2.70 -8.32 -2.36
N LYS A 29 3.32 -8.24 -3.54
CA LYS A 29 4.07 -9.36 -4.14
C LYS A 29 5.27 -8.84 -4.91
N THR A 30 6.31 -9.66 -5.00
CA THR A 30 7.43 -9.41 -5.91
C THR A 30 6.99 -9.69 -7.35
N ALA A 31 7.30 -8.77 -8.26
CA ALA A 31 7.07 -8.94 -9.69
C ALA A 31 8.31 -8.53 -10.48
N SER A 32 8.40 -8.94 -11.75
CA SER A 32 9.53 -8.57 -12.62
C SER A 32 9.58 -7.08 -12.95
N ASN A 33 8.48 -6.36 -12.71
CA ASN A 33 8.35 -4.93 -12.95
C ASN A 33 7.47 -4.30 -11.86
N ASP A 34 7.74 -3.02 -11.53
CA ASP A 34 6.88 -2.25 -10.63
C ASP A 34 5.49 -2.06 -11.24
N GLY A 35 4.46 -2.15 -10.40
CA GLY A 35 3.08 -1.98 -10.83
C GLY A 35 2.13 -1.81 -9.64
N LEU A 36 1.17 -0.91 -9.81
CA LEU A 36 0.06 -0.70 -8.87
C LEU A 36 -1.26 -0.84 -9.63
N SER A 37 -2.22 -1.55 -9.05
CA SER A 37 -3.55 -1.69 -9.62
C SER A 37 -4.59 -1.57 -8.52
N VAL A 38 -5.62 -0.77 -8.78
CA VAL A 38 -6.81 -0.66 -7.94
C VAL A 38 -7.98 -1.31 -8.68
N LEU A 39 -8.69 -2.20 -7.99
CA LEU A 39 -9.85 -2.91 -8.49
C LEU A 39 -11.07 -2.54 -7.64
N TRP A 40 -12.26 -2.67 -8.21
CA TRP A 40 -13.54 -2.54 -7.49
C TRP A 40 -13.80 -1.19 -6.79
N ALA A 41 -13.15 -0.11 -7.24
CA ALA A 41 -13.45 1.25 -6.81
C ALA A 41 -14.43 1.93 -7.77
N THR A 42 -15.42 2.65 -7.24
CA THR A 42 -16.37 3.47 -8.02
C THR A 42 -15.64 4.50 -8.87
N ASP A 43 -14.74 5.26 -8.25
CA ASP A 43 -13.91 6.28 -8.89
C ASP A 43 -12.46 5.81 -8.94
N LYS A 44 -12.15 4.97 -9.92
CA LYS A 44 -10.85 4.29 -10.02
C LYS A 44 -9.66 5.24 -10.08
N GLU A 45 -9.77 6.38 -10.75
CA GLU A 45 -8.66 7.36 -10.87
C GLU A 45 -8.37 8.03 -9.53
N ILE A 46 -9.41 8.46 -8.80
CA ILE A 46 -9.27 9.06 -7.46
C ILE A 46 -8.69 8.03 -6.48
N ALA A 47 -9.20 6.79 -6.51
CA ALA A 47 -8.69 5.73 -5.65
C ALA A 47 -7.23 5.39 -5.97
N LYS A 48 -6.85 5.38 -7.25
CA LYS A 48 -5.46 5.14 -7.66
C LYS A 48 -4.54 6.26 -7.17
N GLU A 49 -4.91 7.52 -7.34
CA GLU A 49 -4.11 8.66 -6.87
C GLU A 49 -3.91 8.62 -5.34
N PHE A 50 -4.97 8.30 -4.59
CA PHE A 50 -4.89 8.15 -3.15
C PHE A 50 -3.95 7.01 -2.72
N VAL A 51 -4.05 5.84 -3.36
CA VAL A 51 -3.19 4.69 -3.03
C VAL A 51 -1.74 4.97 -3.44
N GLU A 52 -1.49 5.64 -4.57
CA GLU A 52 -0.14 6.05 -4.99
C GLU A 52 0.48 7.03 -3.98
N THR A 53 -0.29 8.02 -3.55
CA THR A 53 0.16 9.01 -2.56
C THR A 53 0.44 8.33 -1.21
N THR A 54 -0.46 7.43 -0.79
CA THR A 54 -0.30 6.66 0.46
C THR A 54 0.94 5.77 0.42
N LEU A 55 1.19 5.10 -0.72
CA LEU A 55 2.38 4.28 -0.91
C LEU A 55 3.64 5.13 -0.81
N LYS A 56 3.66 6.29 -1.47
CA LYS A 56 4.79 7.22 -1.41
C LYS A 56 5.06 7.70 0.01
N ASP A 57 4.02 8.12 0.73
CA ASP A 57 4.09 8.54 2.14
C ASP A 57 4.59 7.39 3.05
N ALA A 58 4.18 6.14 2.79
CA ALA A 58 4.68 4.97 3.52
C ALA A 58 6.17 4.72 3.27
N TRP A 59 6.66 4.95 2.05
CA TRP A 59 8.09 4.89 1.75
C TRP A 59 8.88 6.02 2.41
N GLU A 60 8.35 7.25 2.39
CA GLU A 60 9.01 8.43 2.99
C GLU A 60 9.07 8.38 4.52
N THR A 61 8.17 7.61 5.15
CA THR A 61 8.08 7.43 6.61
C THR A 61 8.47 6.02 7.07
N ALA A 62 9.22 5.27 6.25
CA ALA A 62 9.57 3.88 6.54
C ALA A 62 10.26 3.71 7.91
N ASP A 63 11.12 4.64 8.31
CA ASP A 63 11.82 4.60 9.61
C ASP A 63 10.87 4.68 10.82
N ASP A 64 9.66 5.22 10.66
CA ASP A 64 8.67 5.34 11.75
C ASP A 64 7.85 4.07 11.99
N TRP A 65 7.61 3.26 10.94
CA TRP A 65 6.72 2.09 11.04
C TRP A 65 7.42 0.75 10.77
N PHE A 66 8.51 0.75 10.03
CA PHE A 66 9.26 -0.47 9.71
C PHE A 66 10.40 -0.68 10.71
N ILE A 67 10.06 -1.19 11.90
CA ILE A 67 11.04 -1.52 12.94
C ILE A 67 11.47 -2.99 12.77
N ASN A 68 12.77 -3.19 12.53
CA ASN A 68 13.41 -4.49 12.30
C ASN A 68 13.90 -5.15 13.59
#